data_AF-A0A3R9I9Q6-F1
#
_entry.id   AF-A0A3R9I9Q6-F1
#
_cell.length_a   1.000
_cell.length_b   1.000
_cell.length_c   1.000
_cell.angle_alpha   90.00
_cell.angle_beta   90.00
_cell.angle_gamma   90.00
#
_symmetry.space_group_name_H-M   'P 1'
#
loop_
_entity.id
_entity.type
_entity.pdbx_description
1 polymer ?
#
loop_
_entity_poly.entity_id
_entity_poly.type
_entity_poly.pdbx_seq_one_letter_code
_entity_poly.pdbx_strand_id
1 'polypeptide(L)'
;MVWENKLGITNSAQLADVEEKLTKKQATLLFQTGALFKMEVGTFSGLSAIHHYLFSVIYDFAGKFRDVNSAKDNFQFATRIF
;
A
#
# COMPACT_ATOMS: atom_id res chain seq x y z
N MET A 1 0.50 -13.17 10.91
CA MET A 1 1.02 -13.52 9.57
C MET A 1 1.99 -12.42 9.17
N VAL A 2 3.05 -12.76 8.44
CA VAL A 2 4.07 -11.80 7.99
C VAL A 2 4.10 -11.83 6.48
N TRP A 3 3.99 -10.67 5.86
CA TRP A 3 4.01 -10.53 4.41
C TRP A 3 5.44 -10.40 3.91
N GLU A 4 5.70 -10.89 2.70
CA GLU A 4 6.97 -10.62 2.01
C GLU A 4 7.16 -9.11 1.89
N ASN A 5 8.28 -8.63 2.40
CA ASN A 5 8.60 -7.21 2.49
C ASN A 5 10.08 -6.99 2.18
N LYS A 6 10.39 -5.83 1.60
CA LYS A 6 11.75 -5.42 1.23
C LYS A 6 12.70 -5.27 2.41
N LEU A 7 12.16 -5.21 3.63
CA LEU A 7 12.91 -4.97 4.86
C LEU A 7 13.42 -6.27 5.49
N GLY A 8 13.02 -7.44 4.95
CA GLY A 8 13.40 -8.75 5.48
C GLY A 8 12.87 -9.04 6.88
N ILE A 9 11.84 -8.32 7.34
CA ILE A 9 11.30 -8.48 8.69
C ILE A 9 10.41 -9.73 8.74
N THR A 10 10.71 -10.63 9.68
CA THR A 10 10.01 -11.92 9.87
C THR A 10 9.10 -11.95 11.10
N ASN A 11 9.03 -10.86 11.87
CA ASN A 11 8.14 -10.71 13.02
C ASN A 11 6.98 -9.76 12.68
N SER A 12 5.74 -10.18 12.93
CA SER A 12 4.55 -9.41 12.53
C SER A 12 4.35 -8.12 13.32
N ALA A 13 4.63 -8.11 14.62
CA ALA A 13 4.48 -6.92 15.43
C ALA A 13 5.52 -5.87 15.04
N GLN A 14 6.77 -6.30 14.84
CA GLN A 14 7.84 -5.42 14.35
C GLN A 14 7.55 -4.88 12.96
N LEU A 15 7.03 -5.71 12.04
CA LEU A 15 6.69 -5.27 10.70
C LEU A 15 5.59 -4.20 10.74
N ALA A 16 4.56 -4.38 11.56
CA ALA A 16 3.48 -3.40 11.70
C ALA A 16 3.99 -2.04 12.21
N ASP A 17 4.85 -2.04 13.24
CA ASP A 17 5.43 -0.81 13.79
C ASP A 17 6.29 -0.06 12.77
N VAL A 18 7.08 -0.79 11.98
CA VAL A 18 7.95 -0.19 10.96
C VAL A 18 7.15 0.29 9.76
N GLU A 19 6.16 -0.48 9.31
CA GLU A 19 5.23 -0.10 8.26
C GLU A 19 4.52 1.21 8.60
N GLU A 20 3.96 1.32 9.81
CA GLU A 20 3.26 2.52 10.25
C GLU A 20 4.17 3.77 10.20
N LYS A 21 5.39 3.66 10.74
CA LYS A 21 6.34 4.78 10.78
C LYS A 21 6.75 5.23 9.37
N LEU A 22 7.06 4.29 8.49
CA LEU A 22 7.51 4.59 7.13
C LEU A 22 6.39 5.15 6.26
N THR A 23 5.20 4.55 6.30
CA THR A 23 4.05 4.99 5.51
C THR A 23 3.58 6.37 5.94
N LYS A 24 3.54 6.68 7.24
CA LYS A 24 3.22 8.04 7.74
C LYS A 24 4.24 9.07 7.28
N LYS A 25 5.54 8.73 7.31
CA LYS A 25 6.59 9.61 6.79
C LYS A 25 6.40 9.88 5.29
N GLN A 26 6.09 8.85 4.49
CA GLN A 26 5.78 9.01 3.07
C GLN A 26 4.53 9.87 2.86
N ALA A 27 3.47 9.65 3.65
CA ALA A 27 2.26 10.47 3.58
C ALA A 27 2.57 11.95 3.85
N THR A 28 3.35 12.27 4.89
CA THR A 28 3.77 13.64 5.17
C THR A 28 4.52 14.26 3.99
N LEU A 29 5.46 13.52 3.40
CA LEU A 29 6.21 13.99 2.23
C LEU A 29 5.30 14.20 1.01
N LEU A 30 4.36 13.30 0.76
CA LEU A 30 3.39 13.37 -0.32
C LEU A 30 2.56 14.66 -0.27
N PHE A 31 2.13 15.05 0.94
CA PHE A 31 1.42 16.31 1.17
C PHE A 31 2.35 17.53 1.05
N GLN A 32 3.50 17.52 1.71
CA GLN A 32 4.42 18.67 1.75
C GLN A 32 5.01 19.02 0.39
N THR A 33 5.30 18.03 -0.45
CA THR A 33 5.83 18.24 -1.81
C THR A 33 4.76 18.69 -2.80
N GLY A 34 3.49 18.65 -2.41
CA GLY A 34 2.35 18.88 -3.30
C GLY A 34 2.20 17.82 -4.40
N ALA A 35 2.93 16.70 -4.32
CA ALA A 35 2.84 15.63 -5.29
C ALA A 35 1.44 15.00 -5.34
N LEU A 36 0.73 14.98 -4.20
CA LEU A 36 -0.66 14.53 -4.13
C LEU A 36 -1.58 15.29 -5.10
N PHE A 37 -1.43 16.61 -5.18
CA PHE A 37 -2.31 17.47 -5.97
C PHE A 37 -2.05 17.38 -7.49
N LYS A 38 -1.00 16.65 -7.90
CA LYS A 38 -0.68 16.37 -9.30
C LYS A 38 -1.25 15.02 -9.76
N MET A 39 -1.77 14.21 -8.85
CA MET A 39 -2.32 12.89 -9.16
C MET A 39 -3.74 13.02 -9.72
N GLU A 40 -4.13 12.09 -10.58
CA GLU A 40 -5.44 12.08 -11.20
C GLU A 40 -6.55 11.82 -10.17
N VAL A 41 -7.61 12.62 -10.21
CA VAL A 41 -8.70 12.56 -9.22
C VAL A 41 -9.78 11.60 -9.71
N GLY A 42 -10.23 10.70 -8.82
CA GLY A 42 -11.38 9.82 -9.09
C GLY A 42 -11.06 8.62 -9.99
N THR A 43 -9.78 8.33 -10.27
CA THR A 43 -9.36 7.20 -11.10
C THR A 43 -8.52 6.18 -10.35
N PHE A 44 -8.46 4.97 -10.90
CA PHE A 44 -7.55 3.94 -10.40
C PHE A 44 -6.09 4.35 -10.54
N SER A 45 -5.72 5.09 -11.59
CA SER A 45 -4.35 5.59 -11.78
C SER A 45 -3.92 6.46 -10.60
N GLY A 46 -4.77 7.39 -10.18
CA GLY A 46 -4.54 8.18 -8.98
C GLY A 46 -4.42 7.33 -7.71
N LEU A 47 -5.33 6.39 -7.50
CA LEU A 47 -5.29 5.48 -6.35
C LEU A 47 -4.02 4.60 -6.33
N SER A 48 -3.63 4.06 -7.48
CA SER A 48 -2.42 3.25 -7.67
C SER A 48 -1.16 4.07 -7.35
N ALA A 49 -1.10 5.33 -7.81
CA ALA A 49 0.01 6.23 -7.51
C ALA A 49 0.10 6.54 -6.01
N ILE A 50 -1.03 6.80 -5.34
CA ILE A 50 -1.06 7.01 -3.88
C ILE A 50 -0.56 5.75 -3.15
N HIS A 51 -1.10 4.57 -3.50
CA HIS A 51 -0.70 3.30 -2.90
C HIS A 51 0.80 3.02 -3.13
N HIS A 52 1.31 3.28 -4.33
CA HIS A 52 2.73 3.15 -4.62
C HIS A 52 3.58 4.10 -3.77
N TYR A 53 3.20 5.37 -3.67
CA TYR A 53 3.96 6.36 -2.92
C TYR A 53 4.10 5.98 -1.43
N LEU A 54 3.01 5.53 -0.82
CA LEU A 54 2.99 5.17 0.60
C LEU A 54 3.80 3.91 0.91
N PHE A 55 3.72 2.89 0.04
CA PHE A 55 4.17 1.53 0.38
C PHE A 55 5.37 1.03 -0.43
N SER A 56 5.85 1.76 -1.44
CA SER A 56 6.94 1.31 -2.34
C SER A 56 8.25 0.96 -1.64
N VAL A 57 8.53 1.55 -0.48
CA VAL A 57 9.72 1.24 0.34
C VAL A 57 9.59 -0.09 1.07
N ILE A 58 8.36 -0.58 1.30
CA ILE A 58 8.07 -1.75 2.11
C ILE A 58 7.70 -2.96 1.24
N TYR A 59 6.92 -2.76 0.18
CA TYR A 59 6.33 -3.84 -0.62
C TYR A 59 6.64 -3.71 -2.12
N ASP A 60 6.99 -4.83 -2.76
CA ASP A 60 7.22 -4.91 -4.22
C ASP A 60 5.95 -4.80 -5.07
N PHE A 61 4.80 -5.08 -4.45
CA PHE A 61 3.50 -4.96 -5.09
C PHE A 61 2.84 -3.58 -4.92
N ALA A 62 3.54 -2.60 -4.33
CA ALA A 62 2.98 -1.27 -4.12
C ALA A 62 2.53 -0.64 -5.45
N GLY A 63 1.27 -0.20 -5.48
CA GLY A 63 0.56 0.31 -6.67
C GLY A 63 -0.04 -0.76 -7.61
N LYS A 64 0.23 -2.05 -7.43
CA LYS A 64 -0.27 -3.12 -8.31
C LYS A 64 -1.64 -3.65 -7.87
N PHE A 65 -2.34 -4.31 -8.79
CA PHE A 65 -3.49 -5.15 -8.44
C PHE A 65 -3.04 -6.34 -7.60
N ARG A 66 -3.98 -6.87 -6.80
CA ARG A 66 -3.74 -8.10 -6.03
C ARG A 66 -3.88 -9.35 -6.90
N ASP A 67 -3.10 -10.37 -6.58
CA ASP A 67 -3.09 -11.63 -7.32
C ASP A 67 -3.97 -12.74 -6.72
N VAL A 68 -4.56 -12.48 -5.55
CA VAL A 68 -5.37 -13.46 -4.82
C VAL A 68 -6.71 -12.86 -4.42
N ASN A 69 -7.73 -13.70 -4.26
CA ASN A 69 -9.01 -13.28 -3.70
C ASN A 69 -8.87 -12.89 -2.22
N SER A 70 -9.65 -11.91 -1.78
CA SER A 70 -9.67 -11.44 -0.40
C SER A 70 -11.11 -11.36 0.12
N ALA A 71 -11.25 -11.67 1.40
CA ALA A 71 -12.49 -11.52 2.16
C ALA A 71 -12.15 -10.96 3.54
N LYS A 72 -13.13 -10.28 4.14
CA LYS A 72 -13.08 -9.86 5.54
C LYS A 72 -14.40 -10.26 6.19
N ASP A 73 -14.29 -11.04 7.26
CA ASP A 73 -15.43 -11.68 7.91
C ASP A 73 -16.28 -12.46 6.88
N ASN A 74 -17.56 -12.13 6.74
CA ASN A 74 -18.47 -12.76 5.77
C ASN A 74 -18.59 -12.00 4.45
N PHE A 75 -17.74 -11.00 4.19
CA PHE A 75 -17.77 -10.21 2.96
C PHE A 75 -16.60 -10.53 2.05
N GLN A 76 -16.90 -10.97 0.82
CA GLN A 76 -15.91 -11.16 -0.23
C GLN A 76 -15.81 -9.90 -1.08
N PHE A 77 -14.59 -9.38 -1.25
CA PHE A 77 -14.34 -8.27 -2.18
C PHE A 77 -14.49 -8.74 -3.63
N ALA A 78 -14.66 -7.79 -4.56
CA ALA A 78 -14.82 -8.08 -5.99
C ALA A 78 -13.82 -9.13 -6.46
N THR A 79 -14.25 -10.26 -7.00
CA THR A 79 -13.33 -11.37 -7.32
C THR A 79 -12.19 -10.91 -8.23
N ARG A 80 -10.97 -11.44 -8.03
CA ARG A 80 -9.90 -11.28 -9.01
C ARG A 80 -10.29 -12.10 -10.24
N ILE A 81 -10.90 -11.45 -11.21
CA ILE A 81 -11.33 -12.10 -12.47
C ILE A 81 -10.18 -12.05 -13.50
N PHE A 82 -9.18 -11.20 -13.29
CA PHE A 82 -7.97 -11.07 -14.11
C PHE A 82 -6.73 -11.01 -13.23
#